data_AF-A0A842ULM0-F1
#
_entry.id   AF-A0A842ULM0-F1
#
_cell.length_a   1.000
_cell.length_b   1.000
_cell.length_c   1.000
_cell.angle_alpha   90.00
_cell.angle_beta   90.00
_cell.angle_gamma   90.00
#
_symmetry.space_group_name_H-M   'P 1'
#
loop_
_entity.id
_entity.type
_entity.pdbx_description
1 polymer ?
#
loop_
_entity_poly.entity_id
_entity_poly.type
_entity_poly.pdbx_seq_one_letter_code
_entity_poly.pdbx_strand_id
1 'polypeptide(L)'
;MSEKTEIVRAKKVARQWFLKRAKAEFRVHAYSMAQCKVRNLPSLLRAFRDGKVVLAGVDPISDLGIKVKAMDSVEFWSSDEEGLKKLQGWLEKRGLETSGIW
;
A
#
# COMPACT_ATOMS: atom_id res chain seq x y z
N MET A 1 -22.90 2.94 -39.84
CA MET A 1 -22.01 3.85 -39.08
C MET A 1 -22.43 4.09 -37.62
N SER A 2 -23.56 3.54 -37.13
CA SER A 2 -24.08 3.81 -35.77
C SER A 2 -23.37 3.03 -34.65
N GLU A 3 -23.05 1.75 -34.90
CA GLU A 3 -22.61 0.78 -33.88
C GLU A 3 -21.26 1.13 -33.22
N LYS A 4 -20.31 1.65 -33.99
CA LYS A 4 -19.00 2.09 -33.45
C LYS A 4 -19.14 3.24 -32.46
N THR A 5 -20.13 4.11 -32.64
CA THR A 5 -20.37 5.29 -31.79
C THR A 5 -20.95 4.90 -30.43
N GLU A 6 -21.81 3.88 -30.41
CA GLU A 6 -22.41 3.34 -29.18
C GLU A 6 -21.36 2.64 -28.31
N ILE A 7 -20.48 1.84 -28.92
CA ILE A 7 -19.40 1.16 -28.21
C ILE A 7 -18.44 2.18 -27.55
N VAL A 8 -18.12 3.28 -28.23
CA VAL A 8 -17.27 4.34 -27.67
C VAL A 8 -17.94 5.03 -26.48
N ARG A 9 -19.25 5.31 -26.57
CA ARG A 9 -20.02 5.91 -25.46
C ARG A 9 -20.12 4.96 -24.27
N ALA A 10 -20.38 3.67 -24.50
CA ALA A 10 -20.45 2.65 -23.45
C ALA A 10 -19.11 2.53 -22.70
N LYS A 11 -17.98 2.48 -23.42
CA LYS A 11 -16.64 2.48 -22.82
C LYS A 11 -16.37 3.72 -21.99
N LYS A 12 -16.82 4.90 -22.44
CA LYS A 12 -16.65 6.16 -21.71
C LYS A 12 -17.45 6.18 -20.41
N VAL A 13 -18.69 5.70 -20.44
CA VAL A 13 -19.55 5.59 -19.25
C VAL A 13 -18.97 4.59 -18.26
N ALA A 14 -18.52 3.42 -18.74
CA ALA A 14 -17.86 2.42 -17.90
C ALA A 14 -16.59 2.99 -17.24
N ARG A 15 -15.74 3.69 -18.01
CA ARG A 15 -14.54 4.35 -17.47
C ARG A 15 -14.89 5.37 -16.39
N GLN A 16 -15.88 6.22 -16.61
CA GLN A 16 -16.31 7.20 -15.60
C GLN A 16 -16.90 6.53 -14.36
N TRP A 17 -17.65 5.45 -14.53
CA TRP A 17 -18.19 4.65 -13.43
C TRP A 17 -17.07 4.00 -12.60
N PHE A 18 -16.05 3.46 -13.26
CA PHE A 18 -14.87 2.88 -12.61
C PHE A 18 -14.06 3.95 -11.87
N LEU A 19 -13.74 5.08 -12.51
CA LEU A 19 -12.95 6.15 -11.88
C LEU A 19 -13.68 6.81 -10.69
N LYS A 20 -15.02 6.90 -10.75
CA LYS A 20 -15.82 7.40 -9.62
C LYS A 20 -15.85 6.45 -8.42
N ARG A 21 -15.58 5.16 -8.64
CA ARG A 21 -15.62 4.11 -7.59
C ARG A 21 -14.25 3.61 -7.17
N ALA A 22 -13.23 3.79 -8.01
CA ALA A 22 -11.87 3.40 -7.72
C ALA A 22 -11.30 4.33 -6.64
N LYS A 23 -11.03 3.79 -5.46
CA LYS A 23 -10.14 4.45 -4.49
C LYS A 23 -8.72 4.20 -4.97
N ALA A 24 -7.90 5.24 -5.01
CA ALA A 24 -6.46 5.06 -5.18
C ALA A 24 -5.97 4.19 -4.01
N GLU A 25 -5.35 3.07 -4.32
CA GLU A 25 -4.78 2.16 -3.34
C GLU A 25 -3.33 1.94 -3.77
N PHE A 26 -2.42 2.46 -2.97
CA PHE A 26 -1.00 2.39 -3.20
C PHE A 26 -0.45 1.20 -2.44
N ARG A 27 0.42 0.42 -3.08
CA ARG A 27 0.95 -0.82 -2.52
C ARG A 27 2.46 -0.79 -2.44
N VAL A 28 2.98 -1.43 -1.41
CA VAL A 28 4.42 -1.62 -1.19
C VAL A 28 4.65 -3.04 -0.71
N HIS A 29 5.72 -3.66 -1.19
CA HIS A 29 6.26 -4.87 -0.60
C HIS A 29 7.52 -4.53 0.17
N ALA A 30 7.58 -4.97 1.41
CA ALA A 30 8.81 -5.01 2.19
C ALA A 30 9.32 -6.45 2.25
N TYR A 31 10.59 -6.64 1.94
CA TYR A 31 11.29 -7.92 2.02
C TYR A 31 12.10 -7.94 3.32
N SER A 32 11.86 -8.94 4.17
CA SER A 32 12.65 -9.14 5.38
C SER A 32 13.93 -9.88 5.00
N MET A 33 15.04 -9.14 4.99
CA MET A 33 16.37 -9.74 4.85
C MET A 33 16.76 -10.43 6.16
N ALA A 34 17.54 -11.52 6.09
CA ALA A 34 17.98 -12.29 7.26
C ALA A 34 18.73 -11.47 8.33
N GLN A 35 19.24 -10.29 7.97
CA GLN A 35 19.98 -9.37 8.84
C GLN A 35 19.10 -8.24 9.44
N CYS A 36 17.79 -8.25 9.17
CA CYS A 36 16.94 -7.12 9.55
C CYS A 36 16.66 -7.09 11.06
N LYS A 37 16.78 -5.91 11.67
CA LYS A 37 16.57 -5.71 13.12
C LYS A 37 15.09 -5.73 13.53
N VAL A 38 14.17 -5.61 12.58
CA VAL A 38 12.73 -5.54 12.85
C VAL A 38 12.16 -6.95 12.93
N ARG A 39 12.15 -7.52 14.15
CA ARG A 39 11.47 -8.79 14.41
C ARG A 39 9.96 -8.60 14.32
N ASN A 40 9.27 -9.54 13.68
CA ASN A 40 7.81 -9.60 13.62
C ASN A 40 7.15 -8.35 12.99
N LEU A 41 7.67 -7.93 11.83
CA LEU A 41 7.15 -6.80 11.04
C LEU A 41 5.62 -6.79 10.86
N PRO A 42 4.94 -7.92 10.55
CA PRO A 42 3.48 -7.90 10.39
C PRO A 42 2.74 -7.45 11.64
N SER A 43 3.21 -7.86 12.81
CA SER A 43 2.58 -7.49 14.08
C SER A 43 2.85 -6.02 14.44
N LEU A 44 4.05 -5.53 14.14
CA LEU A 44 4.40 -4.11 14.29
C LEU A 44 3.49 -3.23 13.42
N LEU A 45 3.33 -3.56 12.15
CA LEU A 45 2.49 -2.79 11.22
C LEU A 45 1.01 -2.78 11.66
N ARG A 46 0.50 -3.90 12.19
CA ARG A 46 -0.87 -3.95 12.74
C ARG A 46 -1.00 -3.07 13.97
N ALA A 47 -0.03 -3.11 14.88
CA ALA A 47 -0.02 -2.26 16.07
C ALA A 47 0.10 -0.77 15.71
N PHE A 48 0.88 -0.44 14.67
CA PHE A 48 0.98 0.92 14.14
C PHE A 48 -0.34 1.41 13.53
N ARG A 49 -1.00 0.60 12.69
CA ARG A 49 -2.34 0.90 12.15
C ARG A 49 -3.36 1.14 13.25
N ASP A 50 -3.34 0.30 14.29
CA ASP A 50 -4.25 0.42 15.43
C ASP A 50 -3.88 1.60 16.37
N GLY A 51 -2.82 2.37 16.07
CA GLY A 51 -2.33 3.48 16.89
C GLY A 51 -1.67 3.06 18.22
N LYS A 52 -1.42 1.76 18.42
CA LYS A 52 -0.80 1.21 19.64
C LYS A 52 0.70 1.46 19.70
N VAL A 53 1.32 1.62 18.53
CA VAL A 53 2.75 1.91 18.39
C VAL A 53 2.90 3.17 17.54
N VAL A 54 3.76 4.08 18.00
CA VAL A 54 4.14 5.27 17.24
C VAL A 54 5.47 5.01 16.58
N LEU A 55 5.53 5.20 15.26
CA LEU A 55 6.77 5.16 14.50
C LEU A 55 7.31 6.58 14.39
N ALA A 56 8.56 6.81 14.81
CA ALA A 56 9.15 8.14 14.79
C ALA A 56 9.09 8.78 13.38
N GLY A 57 8.39 9.90 13.27
CA GLY A 57 8.23 10.65 12.01
C GLY A 57 7.20 10.08 11.04
N VAL A 58 6.36 9.13 11.46
CA VAL A 58 5.26 8.59 10.65
C VAL A 58 3.98 8.57 11.48
N ASP A 59 2.95 9.28 11.01
CA ASP A 59 1.64 9.28 11.64
C ASP A 59 0.91 7.95 11.35
N PRO A 60 0.12 7.42 12.30
CA PRO A 60 -0.64 6.18 12.11
C PRO A 60 -1.56 6.24 10.88
N ILE A 61 -1.42 5.23 10.01
CA ILE A 61 -2.25 5.08 8.81
C ILE A 61 -3.42 4.15 9.13
N SER A 62 -4.62 4.71 9.32
CA SER A 62 -5.78 3.96 9.82
C SER A 62 -6.32 2.91 8.85
N ASP A 63 -6.17 3.14 7.54
CA ASP A 63 -6.63 2.25 6.48
C ASP A 63 -5.53 1.29 5.99
N LEU A 64 -4.42 1.16 6.72
CA LEU A 64 -3.29 0.32 6.34
C LEU A 64 -3.71 -1.15 6.26
N GLY A 65 -3.76 -1.68 5.06
CA GLY A 65 -3.89 -3.11 4.78
C GLY A 65 -2.53 -3.80 4.88
N ILE A 66 -2.51 -5.02 5.42
CA ILE A 66 -1.28 -5.78 5.67
C ILE A 66 -1.53 -7.24 5.30
N LYS A 67 -0.67 -7.80 4.44
CA LYS A 67 -0.71 -9.20 4.01
C LYS A 67 0.69 -9.80 4.08
N VAL A 68 0.81 -10.89 4.84
CA VAL A 68 2.04 -11.68 4.90
C VAL A 68 2.09 -12.60 3.68
N LYS A 69 3.22 -12.60 2.97
CA LYS A 69 3.48 -13.54 1.86
C LYS A 69 4.40 -14.67 2.30
N ALA A 70 4.41 -15.76 1.53
CA ALA A 70 5.07 -17.02 1.86
C ALA A 70 6.62 -16.98 1.88
N MET A 71 7.26 -15.85 1.55
CA MET A 71 8.73 -15.72 1.45
C MET A 71 9.23 -14.50 2.24
N ASP A 72 8.98 -14.47 3.55
CA ASP A 72 9.46 -13.43 4.48
C ASP A 72 9.22 -11.99 4.00
N SER A 73 8.13 -11.79 3.27
CA SER A 73 7.75 -10.49 2.72
C SER A 73 6.37 -10.10 3.20
N VAL A 74 6.20 -8.80 3.36
CA VAL A 74 4.94 -8.20 3.78
C VAL A 74 4.52 -7.22 2.71
N GLU A 75 3.35 -7.45 2.13
CA GLU A 75 2.67 -6.47 1.29
C GLU A 75 1.78 -5.63 2.20
N PHE A 76 1.87 -4.31 2.06
CA PHE A 76 0.98 -3.38 2.73
C PHE A 76 0.51 -2.32 1.77
N TRP A 77 -0.69 -1.80 2.04
CA TRP A 77 -1.36 -0.86 1.15
C TRP A 77 -2.23 0.13 1.92
N SER A 78 -2.50 1.27 1.31
CA SER A 78 -3.32 2.34 1.89
C SER A 78 -3.71 3.32 0.77
N SER A 79 -4.77 4.09 1.00
CA SER A 79 -5.11 5.24 0.16
C SER A 79 -4.28 6.50 0.46
N ASP A 80 -3.55 6.53 1.57
CA ASP A 80 -2.61 7.60 1.92
C ASP A 80 -1.22 7.34 1.34
N GLU A 81 -0.97 7.92 0.17
CA GLU A 81 0.31 7.84 -0.53
C GLU A 81 1.47 8.43 0.29
N GLU A 82 1.23 9.56 0.96
CA GLU A 82 2.29 10.28 1.70
C GLU A 82 2.66 9.51 2.97
N GLY A 83 1.66 9.01 3.69
CA GLY A 83 1.85 8.10 4.82
C GLY A 83 2.64 6.86 4.40
N LEU A 84 2.29 6.24 3.27
CA LEU A 84 3.02 5.09 2.74
C LEU A 84 4.47 5.41 2.37
N LYS A 85 4.75 6.56 1.74
CA LYS A 85 6.14 6.99 1.45
C LYS A 85 6.95 7.15 2.72
N LYS A 86 6.38 7.78 3.76
CA LYS A 86 7.03 7.95 5.07
C LYS A 86 7.30 6.60 5.73
N LEU A 87 6.32 5.69 5.70
CA LEU A 87 6.45 4.33 6.23
C LEU A 87 7.52 3.53 5.46
N GLN A 88 7.53 3.61 4.13
CA GLN A 88 8.54 2.98 3.27
C GLN A 88 9.94 3.47 3.66
N GLY A 89 10.17 4.79 3.69
CA GLY A 89 11.47 5.34 4.08
C GLY A 89 11.87 4.99 5.52
N TRP A 90 10.90 4.82 6.43
CA TRP A 90 11.15 4.36 7.80
C TRP A 90 11.63 2.90 7.85
N LEU A 91 11.09 2.04 6.99
CA LEU A 91 11.49 0.63 6.84
C LEU A 91 12.87 0.51 6.19
N GLU A 92 13.14 1.29 5.15
CA GLU A 92 14.43 1.32 4.46
C GLU A 92 15.57 1.77 5.39
N LYS A 93 15.32 2.80 6.21
CA LYS A 93 16.27 3.24 7.27
C LYS A 93 16.61 2.15 8.29
N ARG A 94 15.78 1.09 8.39
CA ARG A 94 15.99 -0.06 9.28
C ARG A 94 16.55 -1.28 8.57
N GLY A 95 16.91 -1.15 7.29
CA GLY A 95 17.52 -2.20 6.49
C GLY A 95 16.51 -3.18 5.92
N LEU A 96 15.25 -2.79 5.72
CA LEU A 96 14.32 -3.53 4.87
C LEU A 96 14.45 -3.04 3.44
N GLU A 97 14.49 -3.97 2.49
CA GLU A 97 14.35 -3.63 1.09
C GLU A 97 12.87 -3.49 0.76
N THR A 98 12.54 -2.46 -0.02
CA THR A 98 11.17 -2.27 -0.51
C THR A 98 11.15 -2.21 -2.02
N SER A 99 10.03 -2.61 -2.58
CA SER A 99 9.79 -2.67 -4.03
C SER A 99 9.42 -1.32 -4.67
N GLY A 100 9.35 -0.24 -3.89
CA GLY A 100 8.70 1.01 -4.28
C GLY A 100 7.17 0.97 -4.14
N ILE A 101 6.53 2.11 -4.42
CA ILE A 101 5.06 2.29 -4.40
C ILE A 101 4.51 2.19 -5.83
N TRP A 102 3.42 1.43 -6.01
CA TRP A 102 2.62 1.38 -7.25
C TRP A 102 1.12 1.26 -6.98
#